data_AF-A0AAD5H3C0-F1
#
_entry.id   AF-A0AAD5H3C0-F1
#
_cell.length_a   1.000
_cell.length_b   1.000
_cell.length_c   1.000
_cell.angle_alpha   90.00
_cell.angle_beta   90.00
_cell.angle_gamma   90.00
#
_symmetry.space_group_name_H-M   'P 1'
#
loop_
_entity.id
_entity.type
_entity.pdbx_description
1 polymer ?
#
loop_
_entity_poly.entity_id
_entity_poly.type
_entity_poly.pdbx_seq_one_letter_code
_entity_poly.pdbx_strand_id
1 'polypeptide(L)'
;MQACNRQLGVLLAAAALLLAAAPRHATAVKPISDWVEGGLATHFGGAQDGMDPSSPSFGTKEGSCGYGAISKDRFPYFSTAALAPSNRFYTADALHGCGQCFQVQCADDRGGVCKRDGAGAPLSVLVMISDSCPECGADHLDVQSLAFAKLTKPPCPSPSSPQQLADPGVGRIGMRYRRVECAPPDDLKVSVMDFAGAGGWLRLAVDNAGGRAAVASVAVKGSSGDWQPLHNSWGATWEAAAAPTPPLSFRVTAFDGPSSQSDPMVKDWGKCGQEFIKTNGYCKCTCGNGGSDQQQQQAGGSRRMLRQRR
;
A
#
# COMPACT_ATOMS: atom_id res chain seq x y z
N MET A 1 -43.35 -48.65 50.49
CA MET A 1 -42.46 -49.13 49.41
C MET A 1 -42.50 -48.10 48.29
N GLN A 2 -41.33 -47.71 47.81
CA GLN A 2 -41.00 -46.42 47.21
C GLN A 2 -41.71 -46.11 45.88
N ALA A 3 -42.24 -44.89 45.76
CA ALA A 3 -42.36 -44.18 44.49
C ALA A 3 -41.05 -43.40 44.27
N CYS A 4 -40.38 -43.60 43.13
CA CYS A 4 -39.36 -42.68 42.65
C CYS A 4 -39.50 -42.51 41.14
N ASN A 5 -39.99 -41.33 40.81
CA ASN A 5 -40.07 -40.68 39.51
C ASN A 5 -38.65 -40.30 39.06
N ARG A 6 -38.25 -40.55 37.81
CA ARG A 6 -37.52 -39.57 36.97
C ARG A 6 -37.08 -40.10 35.59
N GLN A 7 -37.59 -39.39 34.59
CA GLN A 7 -36.90 -38.86 33.40
C GLN A 7 -36.68 -39.76 32.17
N LEU A 8 -37.52 -39.46 31.17
CA LEU A 8 -37.26 -39.58 29.74
C LEU A 8 -35.86 -39.04 29.39
N GLY A 9 -34.99 -39.90 28.87
CA GLY A 9 -33.80 -39.51 28.13
C GLY A 9 -34.15 -39.31 26.65
N VAL A 10 -34.32 -38.06 26.24
CA VAL A 10 -34.39 -37.68 24.82
C VAL A 10 -32.99 -37.81 24.23
N LEU A 11 -32.79 -38.74 23.30
CA LEU A 11 -31.59 -38.82 22.47
C LEU A 11 -31.60 -37.66 21.46
N LEU A 12 -31.05 -36.51 21.85
CA LEU A 12 -30.69 -35.44 20.93
C LEU A 12 -29.40 -35.84 20.20
N ALA A 13 -29.53 -36.34 18.97
CA ALA A 13 -28.42 -36.45 18.04
C ALA A 13 -27.98 -35.02 17.66
N ALA A 14 -26.94 -34.51 18.34
CA ALA A 14 -26.28 -33.28 17.93
C ALA A 14 -25.47 -33.57 16.65
N ALA A 15 -26.08 -33.33 15.49
CA ALA A 15 -25.36 -33.25 14.23
C ALA A 15 -24.43 -32.01 14.30
N ALA A 16 -23.18 -32.22 14.68
CA ALA A 16 -22.14 -31.22 14.53
C ALA A 16 -21.93 -30.98 13.03
N LEU A 17 -22.56 -29.94 12.48
CA LEU A 17 -22.17 -29.38 11.20
C LEU A 17 -20.72 -28.89 11.35
N LEU A 18 -19.78 -29.73 10.95
CA LEU A 18 -18.45 -29.30 10.51
C LEU A 18 -18.68 -28.39 9.31
N LEU A 19 -18.88 -27.09 9.56
CA LEU A 19 -18.56 -26.06 8.59
C LEU A 19 -17.07 -26.23 8.31
N ALA A 20 -16.75 -26.99 7.26
CA ALA A 20 -15.45 -26.94 6.65
C ALA A 20 -15.20 -25.46 6.35
N ALA A 21 -14.36 -24.83 7.17
CA ALA A 21 -13.86 -23.50 6.86
C ALA A 21 -13.17 -23.65 5.52
N ALA A 22 -13.86 -23.28 4.44
CA ALA A 22 -13.26 -23.22 3.13
C ALA A 22 -11.94 -22.44 3.30
N PRO A 23 -10.80 -22.99 2.85
CA PRO A 23 -9.55 -22.27 2.95
C PRO A 23 -9.79 -20.92 2.29
N ARG A 24 -9.73 -19.84 3.08
CA ARG A 24 -9.80 -18.47 2.56
C ARG A 24 -8.68 -18.39 1.55
N HIS A 25 -9.02 -18.49 0.27
CA HIS A 25 -8.05 -18.37 -0.79
C HIS A 25 -7.39 -17.02 -0.57
N ALA A 26 -6.07 -17.02 -0.36
CA ALA A 26 -5.31 -15.79 -0.36
C ALA A 26 -5.73 -15.03 -1.62
N THR A 27 -6.24 -13.80 -1.44
CA THR A 27 -6.72 -12.98 -2.54
C THR A 27 -5.59 -12.91 -3.56
N ALA A 28 -5.81 -13.49 -4.75
CA ALA A 28 -4.77 -13.58 -5.76
C ALA A 28 -4.30 -12.16 -6.12
N VAL A 29 -2.99 -11.94 -6.06
CA VAL A 29 -2.37 -10.65 -6.44
C VAL A 29 -2.74 -10.37 -7.89
N LYS A 30 -3.43 -9.26 -8.13
CA LYS A 30 -3.94 -8.92 -9.46
C LYS A 30 -2.81 -8.38 -10.35
N PRO A 31 -2.48 -9.06 -11.46
CA PRO A 31 -1.45 -8.58 -12.37
C PRO A 31 -1.93 -7.36 -13.15
N ILE A 32 -0.99 -6.44 -13.37
CA ILE A 32 -1.16 -5.23 -14.18
C ILE A 32 -0.36 -5.35 -15.49
N SER A 33 0.80 -6.01 -15.45
CA SER A 33 1.62 -6.29 -16.62
C SER A 33 1.91 -7.78 -16.77
N ASP A 34 2.41 -8.14 -17.96
CA ASP A 34 3.09 -9.40 -18.18
C ASP A 34 4.40 -9.48 -17.40
N TRP A 35 4.94 -10.70 -17.29
CA TRP A 35 6.25 -10.95 -16.71
C TRP A 35 7.37 -10.39 -17.58
N VAL A 36 8.29 -9.70 -16.93
CA VAL A 36 9.64 -9.45 -17.45
C VAL A 36 10.50 -10.61 -16.98
N GLU A 37 11.09 -11.31 -17.95
CA GLU A 37 11.97 -12.46 -17.73
C GLU A 37 13.43 -12.02 -17.78
N GLY A 38 14.32 -12.79 -17.15
CA GLY A 38 15.77 -12.53 -17.20
C GLY A 38 16.25 -11.32 -16.38
N GLY A 39 15.46 -10.89 -15.40
CA GLY A 39 15.83 -9.80 -14.50
C GLY A 39 16.88 -10.21 -13.46
N LEU A 40 17.49 -9.22 -12.83
CA LEU A 40 18.44 -9.39 -11.73
C LEU A 40 17.92 -8.73 -10.46
N ALA A 41 18.00 -9.41 -9.33
CA ALA A 41 17.73 -8.79 -8.02
C ALA A 41 18.98 -8.81 -7.15
N THR A 42 19.31 -7.65 -6.55
CA THR A 42 20.23 -7.51 -5.42
C THR A 42 19.45 -7.02 -4.20
N HIS A 43 20.16 -6.69 -3.13
CA HIS A 43 19.53 -6.09 -1.98
C HIS A 43 20.33 -5.01 -1.28
N PHE A 44 19.58 -4.08 -0.67
CA PHE A 44 20.08 -2.95 0.12
C PHE A 44 19.43 -2.88 1.50
N GLY A 45 20.05 -2.11 2.40
CA GLY A 45 19.72 -2.08 3.82
C GLY A 45 20.01 -3.44 4.45
N GLY A 46 19.99 -3.56 5.77
CA GLY A 46 20.34 -4.85 6.40
C GLY A 46 21.69 -4.87 7.08
N ALA A 47 21.98 -6.00 7.73
CA ALA A 47 23.20 -6.15 8.52
C ALA A 47 24.47 -6.07 7.65
N GLN A 48 24.41 -6.45 6.38
CA GLN A 48 25.53 -6.35 5.46
C GLN A 48 25.90 -4.90 5.14
N ASP A 49 24.96 -3.96 5.28
CA ASP A 49 25.18 -2.52 5.14
C ASP A 49 25.43 -1.84 6.50
N GLY A 50 25.68 -2.63 7.55
CA GLY A 50 25.91 -2.13 8.92
C GLY A 50 24.68 -1.52 9.59
N MET A 51 23.48 -1.74 9.04
CA MET A 51 22.25 -1.18 9.59
C MET A 51 21.80 -1.95 10.84
N ASP A 52 21.37 -1.22 11.87
CA ASP A 52 20.79 -1.80 13.08
C ASP A 52 19.40 -2.39 12.79
N PRO A 53 19.18 -3.71 12.97
CA PRO A 53 17.87 -4.36 12.79
C PRO A 53 16.78 -3.88 13.75
N SER A 54 17.15 -3.18 14.82
CA SER A 54 16.21 -2.51 15.71
C SER A 54 15.76 -1.14 15.21
N SER A 55 16.46 -0.57 14.21
CA SER A 55 16.13 0.72 13.61
C SER A 55 14.74 0.71 12.96
N PRO A 56 13.88 1.70 13.24
CA PRO A 56 12.53 1.77 12.67
C PRO A 56 12.44 1.85 11.15
N SER A 57 13.55 2.14 10.45
CA SER A 57 13.60 2.25 8.99
C SER A 57 14.46 1.20 8.29
N PHE A 58 15.42 0.58 8.98
CA PHE A 58 16.31 -0.47 8.43
C PHE A 58 16.78 -0.25 6.97
N GLY A 59 17.25 0.97 6.67
CA GLY A 59 17.70 1.37 5.32
C GLY A 59 16.67 2.09 4.45
N THR A 60 15.43 2.27 4.92
CA THR A 60 14.33 2.91 4.16
C THR A 60 14.00 4.33 4.64
N LYS A 61 15.01 5.05 5.15
CA LYS A 61 14.87 6.41 5.71
C LYS A 61 14.87 7.49 4.63
N GLU A 62 15.64 7.24 3.59
CA GLU A 62 15.92 8.14 2.49
C GLU A 62 15.61 7.37 1.20
N GLY A 63 14.99 8.05 0.24
CA GLY A 63 14.67 7.47 -1.06
C GLY A 63 14.13 8.53 -2.00
N SER A 64 14.38 8.37 -3.30
CA SER A 64 14.06 9.35 -4.34
C SER A 64 12.57 9.65 -4.44
N CYS A 65 11.70 8.76 -3.94
CA CYS A 65 10.26 8.93 -3.98
C CYS A 65 9.70 9.85 -2.89
N GLY A 66 10.50 10.26 -1.90
CA GLY A 66 10.07 11.24 -0.90
C GLY A 66 9.07 10.72 0.14
N TYR A 67 8.90 9.40 0.28
CA TYR A 67 8.05 8.79 1.32
C TYR A 67 8.59 8.96 2.75
N GLY A 68 9.83 9.43 2.90
CA GLY A 68 10.53 9.51 4.18
C GLY A 68 10.75 8.12 4.78
N ALA A 69 10.77 8.05 6.12
CA ALA A 69 11.00 6.79 6.82
C ALA A 69 9.81 5.82 6.65
N ILE A 70 10.03 4.76 5.88
CA ILE A 70 9.07 3.67 5.75
C ILE A 70 9.09 2.83 7.02
N SER A 71 7.91 2.39 7.47
CA SER A 71 7.75 1.65 8.73
C SER A 71 7.71 0.15 8.49
N LYS A 72 8.25 -0.62 9.43
CA LYS A 72 8.08 -2.08 9.48
C LYS A 72 6.65 -2.52 9.85
N ASP A 73 5.89 -1.66 10.53
CA ASP A 73 4.60 -1.98 11.14
C ASP A 73 3.40 -1.49 10.30
N ARG A 74 3.67 -0.75 9.22
CA ARG A 74 2.66 -0.25 8.28
C ARG A 74 3.08 -0.58 6.87
N PHE A 75 2.12 -0.64 5.96
CA PHE A 75 2.39 -0.80 4.53
C PHE A 75 3.50 0.18 4.07
N PRO A 76 4.48 -0.25 3.25
CA PRO A 76 4.66 -1.60 2.68
C PRO A 76 5.45 -2.61 3.55
N TYR A 77 5.61 -2.41 4.85
CA TYR A 77 6.25 -3.36 5.79
C TYR A 77 7.70 -3.71 5.43
N PHE A 78 8.49 -2.69 5.07
CA PHE A 78 9.83 -2.81 4.46
C PHE A 78 9.89 -3.61 3.16
N SER A 79 8.75 -3.93 2.56
CA SER A 79 8.69 -4.59 1.26
C SER A 79 8.84 -3.56 0.16
N THR A 80 10.06 -3.05 0.01
CA THR A 80 10.39 -1.97 -0.92
C THR A 80 11.49 -2.36 -1.87
N ALA A 81 11.55 -1.68 -3.02
CA ALA A 81 12.62 -1.84 -3.99
C ALA A 81 12.93 -0.51 -4.69
N ALA A 82 14.06 -0.50 -5.41
CA ALA A 82 14.47 0.58 -6.27
C ALA A 82 14.50 0.10 -7.73
N LEU A 83 14.07 0.97 -8.65
CA LEU A 83 14.19 0.75 -10.09
C LEU A 83 15.41 1.49 -10.64
N ALA A 84 16.07 0.89 -11.64
CA ALA A 84 17.05 1.59 -12.44
C ALA A 84 16.40 2.73 -13.24
N PRO A 85 17.06 3.89 -13.42
CA PRO A 85 16.56 4.98 -14.27
C PRO A 85 16.28 4.57 -15.73
N SER A 86 16.97 3.53 -16.22
CA SER A 86 16.75 2.98 -17.56
C SER A 86 15.66 1.89 -17.62
N ASN A 87 15.04 1.54 -16.50
CA ASN A 87 13.99 0.53 -16.45
C ASN A 87 12.73 1.05 -17.15
N ARG A 88 12.09 0.21 -17.97
CA ARG A 88 10.86 0.58 -18.71
C ARG A 88 9.73 1.09 -17.82
N PHE A 89 9.63 0.65 -16.57
CA PHE A 89 8.60 1.11 -15.63
C PHE A 89 8.97 2.44 -14.96
N TYR A 90 10.26 2.73 -14.82
CA TYR A 90 10.76 4.03 -14.37
C TYR A 90 10.50 5.10 -15.43
N THR A 91 10.69 4.78 -16.71
CA THR A 91 10.48 5.76 -17.80
C THR A 91 9.03 5.86 -18.27
N ALA A 92 8.12 5.01 -17.76
CA ALA A 92 6.74 4.94 -18.23
C ALA A 92 5.85 6.08 -17.73
N ASP A 93 6.21 6.70 -16.61
CA ASP A 93 5.46 7.80 -16.01
C ASP A 93 6.36 8.88 -15.43
N ALA A 94 5.78 10.04 -15.14
CA ALA A 94 6.48 11.19 -14.58
C ALA A 94 6.93 10.99 -13.12
N LEU A 95 6.42 9.94 -12.44
CA LEU A 95 6.77 9.61 -11.07
C LEU A 95 7.94 8.65 -10.97
N HIS A 96 8.52 8.23 -12.09
CA HIS A 96 9.66 7.34 -12.09
C HIS A 96 9.39 6.00 -11.40
N GLY A 97 8.13 5.54 -11.49
CA GLY A 97 7.70 4.30 -10.85
C GLY A 97 7.41 4.40 -9.36
N CYS A 98 7.56 5.57 -8.72
CA CYS A 98 7.29 5.74 -7.30
C CYS A 98 5.89 5.25 -6.90
N GLY A 99 5.86 4.39 -5.89
CA GLY A 99 4.66 3.75 -5.39
C GLY A 99 4.24 2.51 -6.18
N GLN A 100 4.71 2.27 -7.40
CA GLN A 100 4.34 1.08 -8.17
C GLN A 100 4.67 -0.20 -7.40
N CYS A 101 3.77 -1.19 -7.45
CA CYS A 101 4.00 -2.50 -6.83
C CYS A 101 4.38 -3.56 -7.85
N PHE A 102 5.32 -4.42 -7.46
CA PHE A 102 5.83 -5.51 -8.27
C PHE A 102 5.73 -6.82 -7.53
N GLN A 103 5.29 -7.85 -8.23
CA GLN A 103 5.52 -9.22 -7.84
C GLN A 103 6.88 -9.64 -8.40
N VAL A 104 7.82 -9.95 -7.52
CA VAL A 104 9.15 -10.45 -7.84
C VAL A 104 9.19 -11.93 -7.51
N GLN A 105 9.62 -12.77 -8.46
CA GLN A 105 9.76 -14.21 -8.26
C GLN A 105 11.17 -14.65 -8.64
N CYS A 106 11.78 -15.48 -7.79
CA CYS A 106 13.09 -16.06 -8.10
C CYS A 106 12.99 -17.00 -9.32
N ALA A 107 13.89 -16.82 -10.28
CA ALA A 107 14.00 -17.59 -11.52
C ALA A 107 15.45 -17.99 -11.80
N ASP A 108 16.23 -18.19 -10.73
CA ASP A 108 17.64 -18.56 -10.79
C ASP A 108 17.81 -20.07 -11.00
N ASP A 109 18.66 -20.43 -11.96
CA ASP A 109 18.94 -21.83 -12.34
C ASP A 109 19.90 -22.52 -11.37
N ARG A 110 20.58 -21.78 -10.49
CA ARG A 110 21.48 -22.37 -9.49
C ARG A 110 20.66 -23.11 -8.44
N GLY A 111 20.94 -24.41 -8.30
CA GLY A 111 20.26 -25.28 -7.34
C GLY A 111 20.32 -24.74 -5.90
N GLY A 112 19.17 -24.70 -5.22
CA GLY A 112 19.06 -24.26 -3.83
C GLY A 112 18.99 -22.75 -3.61
N VAL A 113 19.16 -21.92 -4.66
CA VAL A 113 19.02 -20.45 -4.57
C VAL A 113 17.56 -20.05 -4.42
N CYS A 114 16.71 -20.45 -5.37
CA CYS A 114 15.28 -20.15 -5.29
C CYS A 114 14.59 -20.98 -4.22
N LYS A 115 14.02 -20.30 -3.23
CA LYS A 115 13.13 -20.92 -2.26
C LYS A 115 11.83 -21.32 -2.95
N ARG A 116 11.24 -22.43 -2.51
CA ARG A 116 10.01 -23.01 -3.06
C ARG A 116 8.94 -23.13 -1.98
N ASP A 117 7.67 -23.05 -2.37
CA ASP A 117 6.54 -23.35 -1.50
C ASP A 117 6.33 -24.85 -1.30
N GLY A 118 5.32 -25.23 -0.51
CA GLY A 118 4.97 -26.62 -0.26
C GLY A 118 4.47 -27.38 -1.50
N ALA A 119 4.12 -26.69 -2.58
CA ALA A 119 3.76 -27.28 -3.88
C ALA A 119 4.95 -27.35 -4.85
N GLY A 120 6.13 -26.89 -4.43
CA GLY A 120 7.36 -26.89 -5.23
C GLY A 120 7.48 -25.71 -6.20
N ALA A 121 6.60 -24.71 -6.14
CA ALA A 121 6.69 -23.51 -6.97
C ALA A 121 7.66 -22.48 -6.36
N PRO A 122 8.44 -21.72 -7.15
CA PRO A 122 9.30 -20.67 -6.63
C PRO A 122 8.52 -19.60 -5.86
N LEU A 123 9.03 -19.18 -4.70
CA LEU A 123 8.43 -18.13 -3.90
C LEU A 123 8.49 -16.77 -4.62
N SER A 124 7.45 -15.96 -4.38
CA SER A 124 7.38 -14.57 -4.84
C SER A 124 7.33 -13.64 -3.64
N VAL A 125 7.73 -12.38 -3.82
CA VAL A 125 7.48 -11.29 -2.87
C VAL A 125 6.83 -10.12 -3.57
N LEU A 126 6.11 -9.29 -2.82
CA LEU A 126 5.55 -8.05 -3.32
C LEU A 126 6.38 -6.89 -2.81
N VAL A 127 6.83 -6.02 -3.70
CA VAL A 127 7.63 -4.84 -3.33
C VAL A 127 6.98 -3.58 -3.90
N MET A 128 7.04 -2.50 -3.14
CA MET A 128 6.68 -1.15 -3.59
C MET A 128 7.94 -0.37 -3.98
N ILE A 129 7.93 0.31 -5.11
CA ILE A 129 9.05 1.17 -5.49
C ILE A 129 9.07 2.41 -4.61
N SER A 130 10.19 2.59 -3.90
CA SER A 130 10.40 3.73 -2.99
C SER A 130 11.63 4.55 -3.32
N ASP A 131 12.45 4.08 -4.25
CA ASP A 131 13.73 4.69 -4.57
C ASP A 131 14.17 4.39 -6.01
N SER A 132 15.30 4.97 -6.40
CA SER A 132 15.99 4.73 -7.66
C SER A 132 17.36 4.10 -7.40
N CYS A 133 17.80 3.21 -8.29
CA CYS A 133 19.14 2.62 -8.28
C CYS A 133 19.91 3.04 -9.54
N PRO A 134 20.62 4.18 -9.54
CA PRO A 134 21.32 4.70 -10.71
C PRO A 134 22.42 3.78 -11.27
N GLU A 135 23.01 2.95 -10.43
CA GLU A 135 24.06 1.99 -10.76
C GLU A 135 23.53 0.65 -11.32
N CYS A 136 22.22 0.42 -11.22
CA CYS A 136 21.56 -0.80 -11.67
C CYS A 136 21.37 -0.85 -13.20
N GLY A 137 21.34 -2.06 -13.76
CA GLY A 137 20.97 -2.30 -15.16
C GLY A 137 19.46 -2.16 -15.42
N ALA A 138 19.03 -2.13 -16.68
CA ALA A 138 17.63 -1.86 -17.05
C ALA A 138 16.61 -2.79 -16.37
N ASP A 139 16.87 -4.09 -16.29
CA ASP A 139 15.97 -5.08 -15.66
C ASP A 139 16.48 -5.54 -14.28
N HIS A 140 17.18 -4.65 -13.58
CA HIS A 140 17.69 -4.87 -12.23
C HIS A 140 16.81 -4.13 -11.21
N LEU A 141 16.28 -4.89 -10.24
CA LEU A 141 15.60 -4.35 -9.05
C LEU A 141 16.51 -4.51 -7.83
N ASP A 142 16.76 -3.42 -7.12
CA ASP A 142 17.47 -3.49 -5.84
C ASP A 142 16.44 -3.54 -4.70
N VAL A 143 16.39 -4.66 -3.99
CA VAL A 143 15.28 -5.00 -3.09
C VAL A 143 15.70 -4.81 -1.64
N GLN A 144 14.83 -4.30 -0.78
CA GLN A 144 15.16 -4.18 0.64
C GLN A 144 15.53 -5.57 1.22
N SER A 145 16.62 -5.65 1.98
CA SER A 145 17.22 -6.92 2.39
C SER A 145 16.30 -7.84 3.20
N LEU A 146 15.36 -7.32 4.00
CA LEU A 146 14.35 -8.18 4.61
C LEU A 146 13.38 -8.75 3.58
N ALA A 147 12.96 -7.98 2.58
CA ALA A 147 12.13 -8.52 1.50
C ALA A 147 12.90 -9.55 0.65
N PHE A 148 14.20 -9.33 0.43
CA PHE A 148 15.08 -10.31 -0.19
C PHE A 148 15.20 -11.59 0.66
N ALA A 149 15.39 -11.43 1.97
CA ALA A 149 15.71 -12.48 2.93
C ALA A 149 14.50 -13.25 3.50
N LYS A 150 13.27 -12.70 3.45
CA LYS A 150 12.32 -12.71 4.60
C LYS A 150 12.06 -14.06 5.29
N LEU A 151 12.94 -14.45 6.21
CA LEU A 151 12.60 -15.02 7.51
C LEU A 151 11.98 -13.88 8.34
N THR A 152 10.70 -13.94 8.68
CA THR A 152 10.21 -13.66 10.05
C THR A 152 8.74 -14.07 10.17
N LYS A 153 8.47 -14.80 11.25
CA LYS A 153 7.15 -15.05 11.84
C LYS A 153 6.49 -13.68 12.13
N PRO A 154 5.24 -13.43 11.72
CA PRO A 154 4.61 -12.14 11.96
C PRO A 154 4.27 -11.98 13.46
N PRO A 155 4.36 -10.77 14.07
CA PRO A 155 3.86 -10.52 15.42
C PRO A 155 2.31 -10.55 15.53
N CYS A 156 1.58 -10.77 14.43
CA CYS A 156 0.15 -11.08 14.40
C CYS A 156 -0.17 -12.07 13.26
N PRO A 157 -1.07 -13.05 13.43
CA PRO A 157 -1.37 -14.04 12.40
C PRO A 157 -2.20 -13.40 11.28
N SER A 158 -1.60 -13.21 10.10
CA SER A 158 -2.33 -13.09 8.82
C SER A 158 -1.97 -14.30 7.94
N PRO A 159 -2.93 -14.94 7.25
CA PRO A 159 -2.78 -16.30 6.69
C PRO A 159 -2.11 -16.38 5.30
N SER A 160 -1.08 -15.58 5.01
CA SER A 160 -0.25 -15.80 3.81
C SER A 160 1.21 -15.46 4.09
N SER A 161 2.05 -16.47 3.92
CA SER A 161 3.35 -16.71 4.53
C SER A 161 4.41 -15.62 4.38
N PRO A 162 5.42 -15.57 5.28
CA PRO A 162 6.68 -14.90 4.99
C PRO A 162 7.36 -15.63 3.82
N GLN A 163 7.31 -15.03 2.64
CA GLN A 163 7.91 -15.58 1.43
C GLN A 163 9.33 -14.99 1.30
N GLN A 164 10.32 -15.88 1.16
CA GLN A 164 11.73 -15.55 0.98
C GLN A 164 12.05 -15.62 -0.50
N LEU A 165 12.75 -14.62 -1.06
CA LEU A 165 13.29 -14.76 -2.41
C LEU A 165 14.51 -15.67 -2.41
N ALA A 166 15.51 -15.35 -1.58
CA ALA A 166 16.77 -16.08 -1.48
C ALA A 166 17.49 -15.78 -0.16
N ASP A 167 18.57 -16.52 0.10
CA ASP A 167 19.49 -16.21 1.19
C ASP A 167 20.29 -14.94 0.85
N PRO A 168 20.30 -13.89 1.70
CA PRO A 168 21.10 -12.68 1.51
C PRO A 168 22.58 -12.94 1.24
N GLY A 169 23.14 -14.05 1.76
CA GLY A 169 24.52 -14.45 1.51
C GLY A 169 24.82 -14.81 0.04
N VAL A 170 23.80 -15.04 -0.79
CA VAL A 170 23.96 -15.25 -2.23
C VAL A 170 24.24 -13.92 -2.96
N GLY A 171 23.86 -12.79 -2.36
CA GLY A 171 24.11 -11.42 -2.84
C GLY A 171 23.25 -11.00 -4.03
N ARG A 172 23.10 -11.86 -5.04
CA ARG A 172 22.30 -11.59 -6.26
C ARG A 172 21.59 -12.82 -6.78
N ILE A 173 20.41 -12.65 -7.35
CA ILE A 173 19.63 -13.74 -7.96
C ILE A 173 19.05 -13.37 -9.32
N GLY A 174 18.93 -14.37 -10.19
CA GLY A 174 18.05 -14.31 -11.35
C GLY A 174 16.60 -14.28 -10.92
N MET A 175 15.81 -13.42 -11.54
CA MET A 175 14.41 -13.25 -11.20
C MET A 175 13.57 -12.93 -12.44
N ARG A 176 12.27 -13.09 -12.26
CA ARG A 176 11.27 -12.46 -13.12
C ARG A 176 10.37 -11.59 -12.27
N TYR A 177 9.87 -10.52 -12.86
CA TYR A 177 9.03 -9.57 -12.14
C TYR A 177 7.92 -9.03 -13.04
N ARG A 178 6.81 -8.64 -12.43
CA ARG A 178 5.70 -8.00 -13.13
C ARG A 178 5.04 -6.97 -12.24
N ARG A 179 4.45 -5.96 -12.87
CA ARG A 179 3.65 -4.97 -12.16
C ARG A 179 2.35 -5.60 -11.69
N VAL A 180 1.94 -5.28 -10.48
CA VAL A 180 0.72 -5.79 -9.83
C VAL A 180 0.04 -4.67 -9.04
N GLU A 181 -1.23 -4.88 -8.68
CA GLU A 181 -1.86 -4.08 -7.64
C GLU A 181 -1.14 -4.32 -6.29
N CYS A 182 -0.91 -3.25 -5.52
CA CYS A 182 -0.33 -3.37 -4.18
C CYS A 182 -1.24 -4.18 -3.27
N ALA A 183 -0.63 -5.09 -2.50
CA ALA A 183 -1.33 -5.90 -1.52
C ALA A 183 -0.63 -5.88 -0.14
N PRO A 184 -1.39 -5.84 0.98
CA PRO A 184 -2.83 -5.62 1.01
C PRO A 184 -3.17 -4.22 0.41
N PRO A 185 -4.31 -4.07 -0.27
CA PRO A 185 -4.73 -2.77 -0.72
C PRO A 185 -4.94 -1.90 0.53
N ASP A 186 -4.22 -0.79 0.58
CA ASP A 186 -4.39 0.24 1.61
C ASP A 186 -5.04 1.47 0.96
N ASP A 187 -5.68 2.31 1.77
CA ASP A 187 -6.42 3.46 1.26
C ASP A 187 -5.49 4.50 0.65
N LEU A 188 -6.00 5.21 -0.37
CA LEU A 188 -5.34 6.40 -0.90
C LEU A 188 -5.17 7.44 0.19
N LYS A 189 -3.92 7.86 0.43
CA LYS A 189 -3.58 8.85 1.45
C LYS A 189 -2.88 10.06 0.81
N VAL A 190 -3.39 11.25 1.08
CA VAL A 190 -2.85 12.52 0.61
C VAL A 190 -2.32 13.33 1.79
N SER A 191 -1.03 13.24 2.12
CA SER A 191 -0.48 13.98 3.26
C SER A 191 -0.18 15.42 2.88
N VAL A 192 -0.91 16.43 3.40
CA VAL A 192 -0.51 17.84 3.21
C VAL A 192 0.75 18.10 4.01
N MET A 193 1.88 18.31 3.33
CA MET A 193 3.19 18.43 3.96
C MET A 193 3.43 19.83 4.52
N ASP A 194 3.13 20.87 3.74
CA ASP A 194 3.35 22.27 4.12
C ASP A 194 2.54 23.22 3.20
N PHE A 195 2.30 24.47 3.61
CA PHE A 195 1.45 25.42 2.89
C PHE A 195 1.55 26.87 3.42
N ALA A 196 1.24 27.85 2.57
CA ALA A 196 1.15 29.29 2.93
C ALA A 196 -0.29 29.84 2.94
N GLY A 197 -1.29 28.96 2.95
CA GLY A 197 -2.71 29.32 3.01
C GLY A 197 -3.34 29.70 1.66
N ALA A 198 -4.60 30.15 1.69
CA ALA A 198 -5.35 30.46 0.47
C ALA A 198 -4.65 31.56 -0.34
N GLY A 199 -4.42 31.33 -1.63
CA GLY A 199 -3.64 32.20 -2.52
C GLY A 199 -2.11 32.07 -2.38
N GLY A 200 -1.62 31.39 -1.34
CA GLY A 200 -0.22 30.98 -1.19
C GLY A 200 0.02 29.57 -1.74
N TRP A 201 1.20 29.00 -1.51
CA TRP A 201 1.51 27.66 -2.01
C TRP A 201 0.92 26.53 -1.14
N LEU A 202 0.76 25.35 -1.72
CA LEU A 202 0.33 24.10 -1.04
C LEU A 202 1.21 22.96 -1.53
N ARG A 203 1.80 22.19 -0.62
CA ARG A 203 2.58 20.98 -0.89
C ARG A 203 1.93 19.78 -0.23
N LEU A 204 1.82 18.69 -0.97
CA LEU A 204 1.29 17.42 -0.48
C LEU A 204 2.10 16.22 -0.99
N ALA A 205 2.05 15.11 -0.28
CA ALA A 205 2.53 13.80 -0.72
C ALA A 205 1.32 12.89 -0.98
N VAL A 206 1.34 12.12 -2.05
CA VAL A 206 0.34 11.07 -2.27
C VAL A 206 0.95 9.70 -1.98
N ASP A 207 0.57 9.15 -0.84
CA ASP A 207 0.94 7.81 -0.39
C ASP A 207 -0.10 6.82 -0.89
N ASN A 208 0.34 5.81 -1.66
CA ASN A 208 -0.47 4.70 -2.18
C ASN A 208 -1.68 5.13 -3.03
N ALA A 209 -1.69 4.87 -4.34
CA ALA A 209 -2.85 5.19 -5.18
C ALA A 209 -3.99 4.15 -5.08
N GLY A 210 -4.46 3.85 -3.87
CA GLY A 210 -5.56 2.91 -3.60
C GLY A 210 -5.30 1.50 -4.14
N GLY A 211 -4.06 1.01 -4.01
CA GLY A 211 -3.64 -0.29 -4.55
C GLY A 211 -3.16 -0.28 -6.00
N ARG A 212 -3.35 0.82 -6.75
CA ARG A 212 -2.93 0.93 -8.18
C ARG A 212 -1.59 1.62 -8.36
N ALA A 213 -1.18 2.31 -7.31
CA ALA A 213 0.18 2.54 -6.87
C ALA A 213 1.08 3.50 -7.65
N ALA A 214 0.80 3.85 -8.92
CA ALA A 214 1.38 5.06 -9.52
C ALA A 214 0.31 6.15 -9.65
N VAL A 215 0.66 7.41 -9.39
CA VAL A 215 -0.22 8.58 -9.57
C VAL A 215 0.14 9.30 -10.86
N ALA A 216 -0.78 9.35 -11.82
CA ALA A 216 -0.60 10.08 -13.08
C ALA A 216 -0.77 11.59 -12.89
N SER A 217 -1.75 12.02 -12.09
CA SER A 217 -2.02 13.44 -11.88
C SER A 217 -2.77 13.66 -10.57
N VAL A 218 -2.53 14.82 -9.96
CA VAL A 218 -3.30 15.29 -8.80
C VAL A 218 -3.93 16.64 -9.14
N ALA A 219 -5.18 16.83 -8.73
CA ALA A 219 -5.85 18.12 -8.78
C ALA A 219 -6.49 18.44 -7.42
N VAL A 220 -6.53 19.72 -7.08
CA VAL A 220 -7.18 20.26 -5.88
C VAL A 220 -8.34 21.16 -6.28
N LYS A 221 -9.39 21.14 -5.48
CA LYS A 221 -10.52 22.06 -5.59
C LYS A 221 -10.86 22.62 -4.21
N GLY A 222 -11.15 23.91 -4.14
CA GLY A 222 -11.59 24.57 -2.92
C GLY A 222 -13.12 24.57 -2.76
N SER A 223 -13.59 25.40 -1.82
CA SER A 223 -15.01 25.63 -1.55
C SER A 223 -15.81 26.15 -2.76
N SER A 224 -15.13 26.87 -3.65
CA SER A 224 -15.67 27.39 -4.90
C SER A 224 -14.59 27.34 -5.99
N GLY A 225 -15.00 27.25 -7.25
CA GLY A 225 -14.11 27.18 -8.41
C GLY A 225 -13.96 25.77 -9.02
N ASP A 226 -13.07 25.67 -9.99
CA ASP A 226 -12.80 24.46 -10.76
C ASP A 226 -11.64 23.66 -10.17
N TRP A 227 -11.44 22.46 -10.70
CA TRP A 227 -10.28 21.62 -10.36
C TRP A 227 -9.01 22.27 -10.92
N GLN A 228 -8.06 22.53 -10.03
CA GLN A 228 -6.74 23.04 -10.37
C GLN A 228 -5.73 21.88 -10.36
N PRO A 229 -4.98 21.65 -11.44
CA PRO A 229 -3.93 20.64 -11.44
C PRO A 229 -2.78 21.06 -10.51
N LEU A 230 -2.18 20.06 -9.84
CA LEU A 230 -0.93 20.23 -9.12
C LEU A 230 0.23 19.82 -10.02
N HIS A 231 1.37 20.46 -9.80
CA HIS A 231 2.64 20.11 -10.41
C HIS A 231 3.33 19.01 -9.57
N ASN A 232 3.88 17.98 -10.21
CA ASN A 232 4.72 17.01 -9.50
C ASN A 232 6.12 17.59 -9.28
N SER A 233 6.49 17.89 -8.04
CA SER A 233 7.76 18.57 -7.76
C SER A 233 8.92 17.59 -7.67
N TRP A 234 8.73 16.45 -6.98
CA TRP A 234 9.65 15.32 -6.98
C TRP A 234 8.94 14.10 -6.40
N GLY A 235 9.27 12.88 -6.86
CA GLY A 235 8.73 11.65 -6.30
C GLY A 235 7.22 11.72 -6.08
N ALA A 236 6.73 11.29 -4.92
CA ALA A 236 5.30 11.36 -4.58
C ALA A 236 4.78 12.75 -4.17
N THR A 237 5.58 13.82 -4.29
CA THR A 237 5.26 15.18 -3.85
C THR A 237 4.67 16.04 -4.97
N TRP A 238 3.56 16.71 -4.66
CA TRP A 238 2.81 17.56 -5.57
C TRP A 238 2.55 18.94 -4.97
N GLU A 239 2.57 19.97 -5.82
CA GLU A 239 2.48 21.37 -5.38
C GLU A 239 1.49 22.18 -6.21
N ALA A 240 0.85 23.13 -5.55
CA ALA A 240 0.12 24.23 -6.16
C ALA A 240 0.77 25.55 -5.74
N ALA A 241 1.06 26.43 -6.70
CA ALA A 241 1.62 27.76 -6.42
C ALA A 241 0.60 28.72 -5.75
N ALA A 242 -0.68 28.52 -6.04
CA ALA A 242 -1.80 29.23 -5.44
C ALA A 242 -2.85 28.22 -4.98
N ALA A 243 -2.99 28.04 -3.67
CA ALA A 243 -3.90 27.09 -3.05
C ALA A 243 -5.32 27.69 -3.02
N PRO A 244 -6.35 26.91 -3.36
CA PRO A 244 -7.72 27.40 -3.29
C PRO A 244 -8.19 27.53 -1.83
N THR A 245 -9.25 28.31 -1.62
CA THR A 245 -9.84 28.49 -0.29
C THR A 245 -10.48 27.18 0.20
N PRO A 246 -10.14 26.67 1.39
CA PRO A 246 -10.75 25.44 1.90
C PRO A 246 -12.27 25.54 2.13
N PRO A 247 -13.00 24.40 2.34
CA PRO A 247 -12.57 22.99 2.29
C PRO A 247 -11.84 22.61 1.01
N LEU A 248 -10.87 21.70 1.13
CA LEU A 248 -10.12 21.16 0.00
C LEU A 248 -10.61 19.74 -0.34
N SER A 249 -10.88 19.50 -1.61
CA SER A 249 -11.08 18.17 -2.17
C SER A 249 -9.93 17.85 -3.12
N PHE A 250 -9.56 16.57 -3.19
CA PHE A 250 -8.50 16.09 -4.06
C PHE A 250 -9.04 15.10 -5.08
N ARG A 251 -8.49 15.17 -6.28
CA ARG A 251 -8.72 14.21 -7.35
C ARG A 251 -7.37 13.64 -7.74
N VAL A 252 -7.22 12.33 -7.59
CA VAL A 252 -5.99 11.59 -7.88
C VAL A 252 -6.28 10.61 -9.00
N THR A 253 -5.58 10.73 -10.12
CA THR A 253 -5.66 9.78 -11.23
C THR A 253 -4.51 8.79 -11.06
N ALA A 254 -4.78 7.49 -11.02
CA ALA A 254 -3.73 6.49 -10.98
C ALA A 254 -3.25 6.15 -12.40
N PHE A 255 -2.00 5.72 -12.51
CA PHE A 255 -1.42 5.19 -13.73
C PHE A 255 -1.39 3.67 -13.59
N ASP A 256 -1.94 2.90 -14.53
CA ASP A 256 -1.98 1.43 -14.46
C ASP A 256 -1.00 0.77 -15.43
N GLY A 257 -0.07 1.51 -16.02
CA GLY A 257 1.01 0.92 -16.79
C GLY A 257 1.27 1.68 -18.08
N PRO A 258 2.25 1.22 -18.88
CA PRO A 258 2.79 1.96 -20.03
C PRO A 258 1.74 2.45 -21.04
N SER A 259 0.54 1.87 -21.03
CA SER A 259 -0.54 2.17 -21.98
C SER A 259 -1.88 2.49 -21.32
N SER A 260 -1.97 2.73 -20.01
CA SER A 260 -3.26 2.94 -19.34
C SER A 260 -3.22 3.82 -18.08
N GLN A 261 -4.31 4.55 -17.88
CA GLN A 261 -4.62 5.31 -16.65
C GLN A 261 -5.96 4.85 -16.09
N SER A 262 -6.14 4.99 -14.79
CA SER A 262 -7.40 4.73 -14.12
C SER A 262 -8.35 5.91 -14.19
N ASP A 263 -9.62 5.66 -13.87
CA ASP A 263 -10.53 6.75 -13.53
C ASP A 263 -10.00 7.57 -12.35
N PRO A 264 -10.26 8.89 -12.32
CA PRO A 264 -9.84 9.73 -11.21
C PRO A 264 -10.55 9.34 -9.90
N MET A 265 -9.77 9.09 -8.86
CA MET A 265 -10.23 8.90 -7.49
C MET A 265 -10.46 10.28 -6.85
N VAL A 266 -11.72 10.67 -6.70
CA VAL A 266 -12.08 11.91 -5.99
C VAL A 266 -12.30 11.60 -4.51
N LYS A 267 -11.49 12.20 -3.64
CA LYS A 267 -11.65 12.13 -2.19
C LYS A 267 -11.97 13.53 -1.67
N ASP A 268 -13.19 13.67 -1.14
CA ASP A 268 -13.57 14.86 -0.39
C ASP A 268 -13.14 14.67 1.06
N TRP A 269 -12.19 15.47 1.52
CA TRP A 269 -11.60 15.33 2.85
C TRP A 269 -12.29 16.20 3.90
N GLY A 270 -13.53 16.62 3.63
CA GLY A 270 -14.29 17.46 4.53
C GLY A 270 -13.58 18.79 4.78
N LYS A 271 -14.06 19.57 5.76
CA LYS A 271 -13.53 20.90 6.06
C LYS A 271 -12.13 20.85 6.69
N CYS A 272 -11.09 20.54 5.91
CA CYS A 272 -9.70 20.86 6.23
C CYS A 272 -9.56 22.40 6.26
N GLY A 273 -9.96 23.04 7.36
CA GLY A 273 -9.77 24.49 7.55
C GLY A 273 -8.29 24.84 7.60
N GLN A 274 -7.95 26.10 7.30
CA GLN A 274 -6.57 26.61 7.39
C GLN A 274 -5.92 26.25 8.74
N GLU A 275 -6.68 26.32 9.83
CA GLU A 275 -6.24 25.94 11.18
C GLU A 275 -5.98 24.43 11.32
N PHE A 276 -6.83 23.56 10.76
CA PHE A 276 -6.62 22.10 10.74
C PHE A 276 -5.40 21.68 9.93
N ILE A 277 -5.02 22.44 8.90
CA ILE A 277 -3.79 22.19 8.14
C ILE A 277 -2.56 22.66 8.95
N LYS A 278 -2.69 23.68 9.83
CA LYS A 278 -1.59 24.15 10.71
C LYS A 278 -1.31 23.20 11.87
N THR A 279 -2.33 22.52 12.41
CA THR A 279 -2.16 21.62 13.56
C THR A 279 -1.74 20.23 13.07
N ASN A 280 -0.43 19.99 13.02
CA ASN A 280 0.28 18.72 12.76
C ASN A 280 0.61 18.32 11.31
N GLY A 281 0.65 19.18 10.29
CA GLY A 281 1.21 18.79 8.96
C GLY A 281 0.64 17.50 8.35
N TYR A 282 -0.58 17.14 8.77
CA TYR A 282 -1.32 15.96 8.36
C TYR A 282 -2.80 16.31 8.53
N CYS A 283 -3.53 16.55 7.44
CA CYS A 283 -4.99 16.35 7.49
C CYS A 283 -5.22 14.84 7.70
N LYS A 284 -5.34 14.41 8.96
CA LYS A 284 -5.60 13.01 9.31
C LYS A 284 -7.11 12.75 9.23
N CYS A 285 -7.67 12.80 8.02
CA CYS A 285 -8.95 12.19 7.72
C CYS A 285 -8.69 10.87 7.00
N THR A 286 -8.42 9.81 7.77
CA THR A 286 -8.48 8.44 7.26
C THR A 286 -9.96 8.08 7.07
N CYS A 287 -10.42 8.00 5.83
CA CYS A 287 -11.70 7.37 5.51
C CYS A 287 -11.44 5.98 4.92
N GLY A 288 -11.45 4.97 5.79
CA GLY A 288 -11.68 3.58 5.44
C GLY A 288 -13.16 3.21 5.66
N ASN A 289 -13.65 2.25 4.87
CA ASN A 289 -15.05 1.83 4.72
C ASN A 289 -15.90 1.68 6.01
N GLY A 290 -17.20 1.92 5.84
CA GLY A 290 -18.22 1.98 6.89
C GLY A 290 -18.26 0.79 7.86
N GLY A 291 -18.39 1.12 9.15
CA GLY A 291 -18.62 0.18 10.24
C GLY A 291 -18.78 0.91 11.58
N SER A 292 -20.04 1.18 11.94
CA SER A 292 -20.54 1.51 13.28
C SER A 292 -19.87 2.66 14.07
N ASP A 293 -20.29 3.90 13.80
CA ASP A 293 -20.34 4.95 14.83
C ASP A 293 -21.60 4.75 15.70
N GLN A 294 -21.44 4.00 16.79
CA GLN A 294 -22.25 4.23 17.98
C GLN A 294 -21.38 4.97 18.99
N GLN A 295 -21.48 6.30 18.97
CA GLN A 295 -21.64 7.07 20.20
C GLN A 295 -22.22 8.45 19.87
N GLN A 296 -23.55 8.51 19.96
CA GLN A 296 -24.33 9.74 20.01
C GLN A 296 -23.94 10.54 21.26
N GLN A 297 -23.47 11.78 21.06
CA GLN A 297 -23.69 12.85 22.02
C GLN A 297 -25.19 13.17 22.05
N GLN A 298 -25.76 13.02 23.23
CA GLN A 298 -27.09 13.47 23.58
C GLN A 298 -27.17 15.01 23.50
N ALA A 299 -28.06 15.53 22.67
CA ALA A 299 -28.78 16.77 22.96
C ALA A 299 -30.05 16.81 22.10
N GLY A 300 -31.20 16.93 22.77
CA GLY A 300 -32.53 16.73 22.21
C GLY A 300 -32.98 17.78 21.20
N GLY A 301 -34.05 17.43 20.47
CA GLY A 301 -34.75 18.38 19.62
C GLY A 301 -35.69 17.71 18.62
N SER A 302 -36.91 17.41 19.08
CA SER A 302 -38.17 17.36 18.30
C SER A 302 -38.23 16.52 17.01
N ARG A 303 -38.84 15.33 17.13
CA ARG A 303 -39.34 14.54 16.00
C ARG A 303 -40.46 15.31 15.26
N ARG A 304 -40.25 15.61 13.98
CA ARG A 304 -41.34 15.72 12.99
C ARG A 304 -41.10 14.71 11.87
N MET A 305 -41.95 13.68 11.85
CA MET A 305 -42.17 12.81 10.71
C MET A 305 -42.68 13.61 9.52
N LEU A 306 -42.15 13.40 8.31
CA LEU A 306 -42.91 13.53 7.07
C LEU A 306 -42.44 12.53 6.01
N ARG A 307 -43.35 11.59 5.77
CA ARG A 307 -43.55 10.62 4.69
C ARG A 307 -42.81 10.82 3.36
N GLN A 308 -42.31 9.69 2.85
CA GLN A 308 -42.22 9.37 1.41
C GLN A 308 -43.53 9.67 0.67
N ARG A 309 -43.43 10.32 -0.48
CA ARG A 309 -44.36 10.14 -1.59
C ARG A 309 -43.55 9.98 -2.88
N ARG A 310 -43.78 8.80 -3.48
CA ARG A 310 -43.65 8.35 -4.88
C ARG A 310 -42.63 9.03 -5.77
#